data_AF-A0A1F4P7L9-F1
#
_entry.id   AF-A0A1F4P7L9-F1
#
_cell.length_a   1.000
_cell.length_b   1.000
_cell.length_c   1.000
_cell.angle_alpha   90.00
_cell.angle_beta   90.00
_cell.angle_gamma   90.00
#
_symmetry.space_group_name_H-M   'P 1'
#
loop_
_entity.id
_entity.type
_entity.pdbx_description
1 polymer ?
#
loop_
_entity_poly.entity_id
_entity_poly.type
_entity_poly.pdbx_seq_one_letter_code
_entity_poly.pdbx_strand_id
1 'polypeptide(L)'
;MQLDLVPLDEKVLGFANPWYRVGFEAALVAEVVQGLKLRHLSAPHFLATKFEAFKDRGQNDVYLSHDLEDIMTVVEGRSTVAPEVGAAAADVRSRVGRSVAALLDMPAFHNALPGLLSDPEREEAVKARLNQISRMKEL
;
A
#
# COMPACT_ATOMS: atom_id res chain seq x y z
N MET A 1 17.38 -17.80 3.21
CA MET A 1 16.13 -17.55 2.47
C MET A 1 14.98 -17.81 3.42
N GLN A 2 14.17 -16.79 3.69
CA GLN A 2 12.99 -16.89 4.55
C GLN A 2 11.75 -16.90 3.65
N LEU A 3 10.81 -17.80 3.92
CA LEU A 3 9.54 -17.88 3.24
C LEU A 3 8.45 -17.48 4.23
N ASP A 4 7.77 -16.38 3.96
CA ASP A 4 6.65 -15.94 4.79
C ASP A 4 5.34 -16.54 4.26
N LEU A 5 4.69 -17.35 5.08
CA LEU A 5 3.36 -17.88 4.80
C LEU A 5 2.31 -16.89 5.30
N VAL A 6 1.47 -16.40 4.39
CA VAL A 6 0.45 -15.40 4.70
C VAL A 6 -0.95 -15.99 4.41
N PRO A 7 -1.81 -16.17 5.42
CA PRO A 7 -3.09 -16.86 5.25
C PRO A 7 -4.18 -15.94 4.68
N LEU A 8 -5.07 -16.51 3.88
CA LEU A 8 -6.30 -15.84 3.37
C LEU A 8 -7.49 -15.96 4.33
N ASP A 9 -7.36 -16.79 5.36
CA ASP A 9 -8.40 -17.08 6.33
C ASP A 9 -7.78 -17.11 7.73
N GLU A 10 -8.35 -16.35 8.65
CA GLU A 10 -7.91 -16.26 10.04
C GLU A 10 -7.90 -17.62 10.72
N LYS A 11 -8.72 -18.58 10.27
CA LYS A 11 -8.77 -19.94 10.81
C LYS A 11 -7.48 -20.74 10.56
N VAL A 12 -6.61 -20.30 9.66
CA VAL A 12 -5.37 -21.02 9.32
C VAL A 12 -4.27 -20.74 10.34
N LEU A 13 -4.05 -19.47 10.73
CA LEU A 13 -2.98 -19.09 11.67
C LEU A 13 -3.44 -18.18 12.83
N GLY A 14 -4.74 -17.94 12.99
CA GLY A 14 -5.30 -17.07 14.02
C GLY A 14 -5.30 -15.57 13.68
N PHE A 15 -4.86 -15.19 12.48
CA PHE A 15 -4.88 -13.82 11.97
C PHE A 15 -4.97 -13.83 10.44
N ALA A 16 -5.55 -12.79 9.84
CA ALA A 16 -5.50 -12.55 8.40
C ALA A 16 -5.75 -11.05 8.15
N ASN A 17 -5.00 -10.49 7.21
CA ASN A 17 -5.30 -9.16 6.73
C ASN A 17 -6.60 -9.23 5.90
N PRO A 18 -7.63 -8.41 6.20
CA PRO A 18 -8.91 -8.45 5.50
C PRO A 18 -8.78 -8.30 3.97
N TRP A 19 -7.70 -7.65 3.51
CA TRP A 19 -7.45 -7.36 2.11
C TRP A 19 -6.77 -8.51 1.35
N TYR A 20 -6.28 -9.56 2.03
CA TYR A 20 -5.59 -10.66 1.35
C TYR A 20 -6.50 -11.46 0.44
N ARG A 21 -7.74 -11.76 0.87
CA ARG A 21 -8.68 -12.55 0.05
C ARG A 21 -9.05 -11.83 -1.25
N VAL A 22 -9.56 -10.61 -1.13
CA VAL A 22 -9.95 -9.79 -2.29
C VAL A 22 -8.74 -9.47 -3.18
N GLY A 23 -7.57 -9.22 -2.58
CA GLY A 23 -6.33 -9.01 -3.32
C GLY A 23 -5.85 -10.25 -4.07
N PHE A 24 -5.98 -11.44 -3.48
CA PHE A 24 -5.64 -12.71 -4.14
C PHE A 24 -6.58 -13.01 -5.30
N GLU A 25 -7.88 -12.77 -5.13
CA GLU A 25 -8.90 -12.93 -6.19
C GLU A 25 -8.65 -11.96 -7.34
N ALA A 26 -8.28 -10.71 -7.05
CA ALA A 26 -7.95 -9.66 -8.02
C ALA A 26 -6.47 -9.65 -8.46
N ALA A 27 -5.70 -10.70 -8.15
CA ALA A 27 -4.26 -10.73 -8.43
C ALA A 27 -3.98 -10.63 -9.94
N LEU A 28 -3.05 -9.76 -10.29
CA LEU A 28 -2.59 -9.57 -11.65
C LEU A 28 -1.48 -10.59 -11.98
N VAL A 29 -1.33 -10.89 -13.27
CA VAL A 29 -0.24 -11.72 -13.77
C VAL A 29 0.78 -10.82 -14.48
N ALA A 30 2.04 -10.91 -14.07
CA ALA A 30 3.16 -10.27 -14.75
C ALA A 30 4.17 -11.32 -15.22
N GLU A 31 4.73 -11.13 -16.40
CA GLU A 31 5.88 -11.91 -16.88
C GLU A 31 7.15 -11.18 -16.44
N VAL A 32 7.95 -11.83 -15.59
CA VAL A 32 9.13 -11.22 -14.96
C VAL A 32 10.37 -11.45 -15.82
N VAL A 33 10.47 -12.64 -16.40
CA VAL A 33 11.42 -13.02 -17.45
C VAL A 33 10.70 -13.97 -18.41
N GLN A 34 11.27 -14.19 -19.59
CA GLN A 34 10.66 -15.02 -20.62
C GLN A 34 10.24 -16.40 -20.06
N GLY A 35 8.93 -16.68 -20.11
CA GLY A 35 8.33 -17.93 -19.65
C GLY A 35 8.03 -18.01 -18.15
N LEU A 36 8.46 -17.03 -17.34
CA LEU A 36 8.17 -16.97 -15.90
C LEU A 36 7.07 -15.94 -15.60
N LYS A 37 5.87 -16.46 -15.33
CA LYS A 37 4.71 -15.65 -14.93
C LYS A 37 4.50 -15.73 -13.43
N LEU A 38 4.38 -14.58 -12.78
CA LEU A 38 4.04 -14.46 -11.36
C LEU A 38 2.69 -13.81 -11.19
N ARG A 39 1.94 -14.25 -10.18
CA ARG A 39 0.76 -13.55 -9.69
C ARG A 39 1.18 -12.60 -8.58
N HIS A 40 0.72 -11.36 -8.63
CA HIS A 40 0.97 -10.37 -7.60
C HIS A 40 -0.27 -9.51 -7.35
N LEU A 41 -0.33 -8.88 -6.19
CA LEU A 41 -1.39 -7.92 -5.89
C LEU A 41 -1.32 -6.73 -6.85
N SER A 42 -2.47 -6.20 -7.25
CA SER A 42 -2.50 -4.87 -7.88
C SER A 42 -2.07 -3.80 -6.86
N ALA A 43 -1.60 -2.65 -7.34
CA ALA A 43 -1.18 -1.55 -6.49
C ALA A 43 -2.21 -1.17 -5.39
N PRO A 44 -3.52 -0.98 -5.67
CA PRO A 44 -4.48 -0.64 -4.64
C PRO A 44 -4.64 -1.73 -3.56
N HIS A 45 -4.63 -3.02 -3.93
CA HIS A 45 -4.72 -4.10 -2.96
C HIS A 45 -3.43 -4.24 -2.13
N PHE A 46 -2.27 -4.05 -2.76
CA PHE A 46 -1.00 -4.01 -2.04
C PHE A 46 -1.00 -2.89 -0.99
N LEU A 47 -1.37 -1.66 -1.39
CA LEU A 47 -1.49 -0.54 -0.45
C LEU A 47 -2.47 -0.84 0.68
N ALA A 48 -3.64 -1.40 0.39
CA ALA A 48 -4.62 -1.75 1.42
C ALA A 48 -4.05 -2.73 2.46
N THR A 49 -3.33 -3.76 1.99
CA THR A 49 -2.69 -4.73 2.90
C THR A 49 -1.59 -4.07 3.75
N LYS A 50 -0.75 -3.22 3.14
CA LYS A 50 0.34 -2.53 3.84
C LYS A 50 -0.15 -1.49 4.84
N PHE A 51 -1.22 -0.76 4.52
CA PHE A 51 -1.82 0.18 5.47
C PHE A 51 -2.48 -0.51 6.67
N GLU A 52 -3.05 -1.70 6.50
CA GLU A 52 -3.52 -2.50 7.64
C GLU A 52 -2.35 -2.94 8.52
N ALA A 53 -1.25 -3.40 7.91
CA ALA A 53 -0.06 -3.82 8.64
C ALA A 53 0.65 -2.66 9.38
N PHE A 54 0.75 -1.48 8.74
CA PHE A 54 1.26 -0.26 9.36
C PHE A 54 0.48 0.12 10.62
N LYS A 55 -0.85 -0.04 10.58
CA LYS A 55 -1.73 0.29 11.72
C LYS A 55 -1.67 -0.77 12.82
N ASP A 56 -1.78 -2.04 12.46
CA ASP A 56 -1.98 -3.15 13.40
C ASP A 56 -0.67 -3.53 14.11
N ARG A 57 0.28 -4.11 13.37
CA ARG A 57 1.58 -4.50 13.93
C ARG A 57 2.56 -3.33 14.07
N GLY A 58 2.46 -2.33 13.18
CA GLY A 58 3.37 -1.19 13.15
C GLY A 58 3.01 -0.07 14.13
N GLN A 59 1.84 -0.13 14.77
CA GLN A 59 1.34 0.89 15.72
C GLN A 59 1.36 2.34 15.20
N ASN A 60 1.36 2.52 13.87
CA ASN A 60 1.57 3.80 13.20
C ASN A 60 2.94 4.45 13.46
N ASP A 61 3.97 3.65 13.77
CA ASP A 61 5.35 4.13 13.91
C ASP A 61 5.92 4.51 12.54
N VAL A 62 5.96 5.81 12.28
CA VAL A 62 6.47 6.37 11.02
C VAL A 62 7.97 6.11 10.82
N TYR A 63 8.75 6.00 11.88
CA TYR A 63 10.22 5.95 11.78
C TYR A 63 10.76 4.53 11.63
N LEU A 64 10.05 3.52 12.13
CA LEU A 64 10.53 2.14 12.14
C LEU A 64 9.67 1.17 11.32
N SER A 65 8.61 1.65 10.64
CA SER A 65 7.72 0.78 9.90
C SER A 65 8.22 0.45 8.49
N HIS A 66 8.62 -0.80 8.28
CA HIS A 66 8.86 -1.37 6.96
C HIS A 66 7.62 -1.35 6.05
N ASP A 67 6.41 -1.39 6.62
CA ASP A 67 5.20 -1.28 5.80
C ASP A 67 5.03 0.13 5.22
N LEU A 68 5.50 1.18 5.91
CA LEU A 68 5.51 2.53 5.38
C LEU A 68 6.56 2.70 4.26
N GLU A 69 7.73 2.09 4.40
CA GLU A 69 8.76 2.04 3.34
C GLU A 69 8.21 1.39 2.05
N ASP A 70 7.50 0.27 2.19
CA ASP A 70 6.85 -0.43 1.07
C ASP A 70 5.74 0.42 0.41
N ILE A 71 4.94 1.14 1.21
CA ILE A 71 3.91 2.06 0.70
C ILE A 71 4.59 3.18 -0.11
N MET A 72 5.63 3.81 0.43
CA MET A 72 6.34 4.90 -0.25
C MET A 72 7.02 4.42 -1.53
N THR A 73 7.62 3.22 -1.53
CA THR A 73 8.22 2.61 -2.73
C THR A 73 7.21 2.52 -3.88
N VAL A 74 5.98 2.07 -3.60
CA VAL A 74 4.92 2.00 -4.62
C VAL A 74 4.44 3.39 -5.03
N VAL A 75 4.21 4.30 -4.08
CA VAL A 75 3.70 5.65 -4.37
C VAL A 75 4.72 6.46 -5.17
N GLU A 76 6.01 6.32 -4.87
CA GLU A 76 7.13 6.96 -5.57
C GLU A 76 7.35 6.37 -6.96
N GLY A 77 7.45 5.04 -7.06
CA GLY A 77 7.85 4.35 -8.28
C GLY A 77 6.74 4.20 -9.32
N ARG A 78 5.47 4.28 -8.92
CA ARG A 78 4.32 4.01 -9.80
C ARG A 78 3.51 5.27 -10.08
N SER A 79 3.82 5.95 -11.18
CA SER A 79 3.13 7.19 -11.59
C SER A 79 1.62 7.04 -11.77
N THR A 80 1.15 5.84 -12.07
CA THR A 80 -0.27 5.50 -12.26
C THR A 80 -0.98 5.07 -10.98
N VAL A 81 -0.34 5.10 -9.81
CA VAL A 81 -0.92 4.60 -8.55
C VAL A 81 -2.24 5.28 -8.19
N ALA A 82 -2.34 6.60 -8.34
CA ALA A 82 -3.55 7.34 -8.02
C ALA A 82 -4.74 6.96 -8.93
N PRO A 83 -4.63 6.98 -10.28
CA PRO A 83 -5.73 6.52 -11.13
C PRO A 83 -6.07 5.04 -10.93
N GLU A 84 -5.09 4.18 -10.62
CA GLU A 84 -5.36 2.77 -10.28
C GLU A 84 -6.18 2.61 -9.00
N VAL A 85 -5.89 3.40 -7.96
CA VAL A 85 -6.72 3.43 -6.74
C VAL A 85 -8.12 3.98 -7.06
N GLY A 86 -8.22 5.00 -7.91
CA GLY A 86 -9.51 5.55 -8.36
C GLY A 86 -10.39 4.51 -9.07
N ALA A 87 -9.78 3.64 -9.87
CA ALA A 87 -10.47 2.58 -10.62
C ALA A 87 -10.73 1.30 -9.81
N ALA A 88 -10.21 1.19 -8.59
CA ALA A 88 -10.41 0.02 -7.74
C ALA A 88 -11.86 -0.12 -7.26
N ALA A 89 -12.19 -1.30 -6.73
CA ALA A 89 -13.45 -1.53 -6.03
C ALA A 89 -13.64 -0.52 -4.88
N ALA A 90 -14.89 -0.12 -4.62
CA ALA A 90 -15.22 1.01 -3.75
C ALA A 90 -14.67 0.84 -2.32
N ASP A 91 -14.72 -0.37 -1.78
CA ASP A 91 -14.19 -0.74 -0.47
C ASP A 91 -12.67 -0.55 -0.38
N VAL A 92 -11.91 -1.05 -1.36
CA VAL A 92 -10.45 -0.91 -1.43
C VAL A 92 -10.07 0.56 -1.63
N ARG A 93 -10.74 1.25 -2.55
CA ARG A 93 -10.53 2.68 -2.82
C ARG A 93 -10.77 3.52 -1.56
N SER A 94 -11.91 3.34 -0.89
CA SER A 94 -12.25 4.06 0.34
C SER A 94 -11.27 3.74 1.46
N ARG A 95 -10.84 2.46 1.60
CA ARG A 95 -9.83 2.08 2.60
C ARG A 95 -8.53 2.83 2.37
N VAL A 96 -7.96 2.72 1.17
CA VAL A 96 -6.67 3.33 0.85
C VAL A 96 -6.76 4.86 0.98
N GLY A 97 -7.85 5.47 0.51
CA GLY A 97 -8.09 6.90 0.67
C GLY A 97 -8.12 7.35 2.13
N ARG A 98 -8.85 6.64 3.01
CA ARG A 98 -8.86 6.92 4.46
C ARG A 98 -7.49 6.75 5.10
N SER A 99 -6.77 5.69 4.75
CA SER A 99 -5.43 5.43 5.29
C SER A 99 -4.42 6.49 4.87
N VAL A 100 -4.45 6.94 3.60
CA VAL A 100 -3.58 8.04 3.14
C VAL A 100 -3.95 9.37 3.79
N ALA A 101 -5.25 9.66 3.96
CA ALA A 101 -5.67 10.85 4.70
C ALA A 101 -5.12 10.86 6.14
N ALA A 102 -5.27 9.74 6.85
CA ALA A 102 -4.75 9.60 8.21
C ALA A 102 -3.22 9.74 8.27
N LEU A 103 -2.49 9.20 7.28
CA LEU A 103 -1.03 9.36 7.19
C LEU A 103 -0.63 10.82 6.97
N LEU A 104 -1.32 11.53 6.08
CA LEU A 104 -1.06 12.96 5.80
C LEU A 104 -1.36 13.86 7.01
N ASP A 105 -2.26 13.45 7.90
CA ASP A 105 -2.57 14.17 9.14
C ASP A 105 -1.48 13.99 10.22
N MET A 106 -0.49 13.11 10.02
CA MET A 106 0.60 12.88 10.99
C MET A 106 1.76 13.87 10.75
N PRO A 107 2.09 14.76 11.70
CA PRO A 107 3.24 15.67 11.55
C PRO A 107 4.57 14.91 11.38
N ALA A 108 4.72 13.77 12.06
CA ALA A 108 5.91 12.92 11.97
C ALA A 108 6.14 12.39 10.55
N PHE A 109 5.07 12.12 9.79
CA PHE A 109 5.18 11.65 8.40
C PHE A 109 5.88 12.67 7.51
N HIS A 110 5.50 13.95 7.61
CA HIS A 110 6.13 15.01 6.81
C HIS A 110 7.62 15.16 7.11
N ASN A 111 8.02 14.96 8.37
CA ASN A 111 9.43 15.01 8.76
C ASN A 111 10.23 13.79 8.26
N ALA A 112 9.59 12.62 8.21
CA ALA A 112 10.23 11.37 7.79
C ALA A 112 10.24 11.19 6.27
N LEU A 113 9.31 11.80 5.55
CA LEU A 113 9.10 11.58 4.12
C LEU A 113 10.38 11.65 3.28
N PRO A 114 11.27 12.66 3.40
CA PRO A 114 12.48 12.70 2.59
C PRO A 114 13.39 11.47 2.78
N GLY A 115 13.39 10.87 3.97
CA GLY A 115 14.17 9.67 4.28
C GLY A 115 13.51 8.36 3.85
N LEU A 116 12.22 8.39 3.49
CA LEU A 116 11.47 7.24 2.99
C LEU A 116 11.49 7.13 1.46
N LEU A 117 12.03 8.14 0.76
CA LEU A 117 12.11 8.17 -0.69
C LEU A 117 13.47 7.68 -1.17
N SER A 118 13.48 6.97 -2.29
CA SER A 118 14.72 6.61 -2.97
C SER A 118 15.38 7.83 -3.64
N ASP A 119 14.57 8.82 -4.02
CA ASP A 119 15.00 10.07 -4.63
C ASP A 119 14.24 11.26 -4.00
N PRO A 120 14.89 12.06 -3.13
CA PRO A 120 14.26 13.20 -2.47
C PRO A 120 13.66 14.24 -3.42
N GLU A 121 14.12 14.33 -4.67
CA GLU A 121 13.55 15.27 -5.66
C GLU A 121 12.11 14.90 -6.06
N ARG A 122 11.67 13.67 -5.75
CA ARG A 122 10.32 13.17 -6.04
C ARG A 122 9.29 13.51 -4.97
N GLU A 123 9.69 14.18 -3.90
CA GLU A 123 8.82 14.48 -2.76
C GLU A 123 7.52 15.18 -3.18
N GLU A 124 7.60 16.20 -4.03
CA GLU A 124 6.42 16.92 -4.52
C GLU A 124 5.48 16.03 -5.34
N ALA A 125 6.03 15.16 -6.19
CA ALA A 125 5.24 14.23 -6.98
C ALA A 125 4.54 13.18 -6.09
N VAL A 126 5.25 12.69 -5.06
CA VAL A 126 4.70 11.76 -4.07
C VAL A 126 3.58 12.43 -3.27
N LYS A 127 3.81 13.64 -2.76
CA LYS A 127 2.79 14.44 -2.07
C LYS A 127 1.58 14.68 -2.94
N ALA A 128 1.76 15.00 -4.22
CA ALA A 128 0.65 15.19 -5.16
C ALA A 128 -0.20 13.91 -5.32
N ARG A 129 0.44 12.74 -5.46
CA ARG A 129 -0.24 11.44 -5.56
C ARG A 129 -0.99 11.08 -4.26
N LEU A 130 -0.35 11.27 -3.10
CA LEU A 130 -0.99 11.04 -1.80
C LEU A 130 -2.22 11.95 -1.62
N ASN A 131 -2.11 13.23 -1.98
CA ASN A 131 -3.23 14.17 -1.94
C ASN A 131 -4.37 13.80 -2.90
N GLN A 132 -4.08 13.21 -4.06
CA GLN A 132 -5.12 12.70 -4.95
C GLN A 132 -5.84 11.50 -4.32
N ILE A 133 -5.08 10.56 -3.75
CA ILE A 133 -5.62 9.36 -3.14
C ILE A 133 -6.45 9.67 -1.89
N SER A 134 -6.01 10.61 -1.05
CA SER A 134 -6.72 10.98 0.20
C SER A 134 -8.14 11.48 -0.02
N ARG A 135 -8.42 12.08 -1.19
CA ARG A 135 -9.75 12.57 -1.58
C ARG A 135 -10.74 11.44 -1.89
N MET A 136 -10.28 10.20 -2.02
CA MET A 136 -11.12 9.04 -2.35
C MET A 136 -11.73 8.38 -1.10
N LYS A 137 -11.57 8.99 0.09
CA LYS A 137 -11.99 8.46 1.39
C LYS A 137 -13.52 8.37 1.60
N GLU A 138 -14.32 9.06 0.78
CA GLU A 138 -15.79 9.22 0.96
C GLU A 138 -16.63 8.68 -0.23
N LEU A 139 -16.03 7.93 -1.15
CA LEU A 139 -16.72 7.36 -2.33
C LEU A 139 -17.19 5.92 -2.12
#